data_AF-A0A4R3NT48-F1
#
_entry.id   AF-A0A4R3NT48-F1
#
_cell.length_a   1.000
_cell.length_b   1.000
_cell.length_c   1.000
_cell.angle_alpha   90.00
_cell.angle_beta   90.00
_cell.angle_gamma   90.00
#
_symmetry.space_group_name_H-M   'P 1'
#
loop_
_entity.id
_entity.type
_entity.pdbx_description
1 polymer ?
#
loop_
_entity_poly.entity_id
_entity_poly.type
_entity_poly.pdbx_seq_one_letter_code
_entity_poly.pdbx_strand_id
1 'polypeptide(L)'
;SDISVFVAEYKESDGRPSLNPGLQRHSWTDTELIYVYSSKEQIKNTNQERGTPMPFEKRINLVTLGVSDLKEATAFYERLGWKRSSASSEAITFIALDGLVLGLFPRDELAADAGIGAPERPKGFSGITLAHNVRSEAEVDQMLAFAATCGATITKQAEKVFWGGYSGYFADPDGHLWEVAFNPLAPLDDEGRMQLPD
;
A
#
# COMPACT_ATOMS: atom_id res chain seq x y z
N SER A 1 33.29 6.49 -40.56
CA SER A 1 34.03 7.65 -40.02
C SER A 1 34.31 7.36 -38.57
N ASP A 2 35.55 7.02 -38.24
CA ASP A 2 35.92 6.61 -36.88
C ASP A 2 35.92 7.82 -35.95
N ILE A 3 35.05 7.81 -34.93
CA ILE A 3 35.14 8.77 -33.83
C ILE A 3 36.00 8.12 -32.74
N SER A 4 37.10 8.77 -32.40
CA SER A 4 37.90 8.41 -31.22
C SER A 4 37.36 9.18 -30.02
N VAL A 5 36.88 8.48 -28.98
CA VAL A 5 36.46 9.10 -27.72
C VAL A 5 37.60 9.01 -26.72
N PHE A 6 37.92 10.12 -26.07
CA PHE A 6 38.91 10.19 -25.00
C PHE A 6 38.21 10.36 -23.66
N VAL A 7 38.56 9.54 -22.68
CA VAL A 7 38.14 9.74 -21.29
C VAL A 7 39.22 10.56 -20.60
N ALA A 8 38.87 11.76 -20.12
CA ALA A 8 39.73 12.57 -19.27
C ALA A 8 39.23 12.46 -17.83
N GLU A 9 40.12 12.15 -16.88
CA GLU A 9 39.82 12.32 -15.46
C GLU A 9 40.07 13.76 -15.05
N TYR A 10 39.12 14.35 -14.31
CA TYR A 10 39.25 15.69 -13.75
C TYR A 10 39.93 15.59 -12.38
N LYS A 11 41.07 16.24 -12.19
CA LYS A 11 41.57 16.57 -10.85
C LYS A 11 41.03 17.95 -10.47
N GLU A 12 40.32 18.02 -9.35
CA GLU A 12 39.61 19.22 -8.91
C GLU A 12 40.52 20.39 -8.46
N SER A 13 41.84 20.22 -8.42
CA SER A 13 42.74 21.20 -7.80
C SER A 13 43.09 22.44 -8.64
N ASP A 14 42.79 22.46 -9.94
CA ASP A 14 43.38 23.46 -10.84
C ASP A 14 42.54 23.80 -12.09
N GLY A 15 41.31 23.30 -12.16
CA GLY A 15 40.27 23.81 -13.05
C GLY A 15 40.54 23.70 -14.55
N ARG A 16 41.57 22.96 -14.99
CA ARG A 16 41.84 22.67 -16.40
C ARG A 16 41.91 21.16 -16.63
N PRO A 17 41.20 20.60 -17.64
CA PRO A 17 41.26 19.18 -17.94
C PRO A 17 42.67 18.80 -18.45
N SER A 18 43.23 17.70 -17.94
CA SER A 18 44.43 17.07 -18.50
C SER A 18 44.11 15.64 -18.93
N LEU A 19 44.56 15.25 -20.13
CA LEU A 19 44.34 13.92 -20.69
C LEU A 19 45.39 12.95 -20.14
N ASN A 20 44.96 11.78 -19.65
CA ASN A 20 45.86 10.74 -19.16
C ASN A 20 46.37 9.88 -20.35
N PRO A 21 47.69 9.78 -20.60
CA PRO A 21 48.23 9.17 -21.82
C PRO A 21 48.10 7.63 -21.92
N GLY A 22 47.41 6.97 -20.98
CA GLY A 22 47.36 5.51 -20.88
C GLY A 22 46.13 4.79 -21.46
N LEU A 23 45.17 5.46 -22.10
CA LEU A 23 43.94 4.80 -22.57
C LEU A 23 44.12 4.05 -23.89
N GLN A 24 43.79 2.76 -23.90
CA GLN A 24 43.73 1.94 -25.11
C GLN A 24 42.45 2.20 -25.91
N ARG A 25 42.61 2.25 -27.23
CA ARG A 25 41.54 2.45 -28.23
C ARG A 25 40.64 1.21 -28.27
N HIS A 26 39.33 1.37 -28.13
CA HIS A 26 38.35 0.33 -28.47
C HIS A 26 37.35 0.91 -29.47
N SER A 27 37.18 0.23 -30.60
CA SER A 27 36.22 0.60 -31.65
C SER A 27 34.90 -0.12 -31.40
N TRP A 28 33.81 0.64 -31.30
CA TRP A 28 32.44 0.11 -31.27
C TRP A 28 31.71 0.60 -32.51
N THR A 29 30.91 -0.26 -33.13
CA THR A 29 30.17 0.03 -34.36
C THR A 29 28.67 -0.04 -34.12
N ASP A 30 28.14 0.81 -33.23
CA ASP A 30 26.73 1.20 -33.22
C ASP A 30 26.56 2.51 -32.44
N THR A 31 25.67 3.38 -32.94
CA THR A 31 25.64 4.81 -32.60
C THR A 31 24.55 5.10 -31.56
N GLU A 32 24.94 5.21 -30.28
CA GLU A 32 24.21 6.02 -29.30
C GLU A 32 25.20 6.82 -28.45
N LEU A 33 25.15 8.15 -28.59
CA LEU A 33 25.89 9.12 -27.78
C LEU A 33 25.25 9.21 -26.40
N ILE A 34 25.83 8.58 -25.38
CA ILE A 34 25.42 8.78 -23.98
C ILE A 34 26.47 9.63 -23.28
N TYR A 35 26.14 10.90 -23.01
CA TYR A 35 26.86 11.72 -22.02
C TYR A 35 26.26 11.42 -20.65
N VAL A 36 26.96 10.64 -19.81
CA VAL A 36 26.62 10.53 -18.38
C VAL A 36 27.64 11.33 -17.57
N TYR A 37 27.23 12.51 -17.13
CA TYR A 37 27.81 13.14 -15.94
C TYR A 37 27.00 12.64 -14.73
N SER A 38 27.64 11.83 -13.89
CA SER A 38 27.09 11.45 -12.58
C SER A 38 28.13 11.84 -11.54
N SER A 39 27.79 12.80 -10.68
CA SER A 39 28.52 13.06 -9.45
C SER A 39 28.62 11.76 -8.63
N LYS A 40 29.67 11.60 -7.82
CA LYS A 40 29.95 10.36 -7.07
C LYS A 40 28.82 9.90 -6.13
N GLU A 41 27.82 10.74 -5.86
CA GLU A 41 26.64 10.38 -5.07
C GLU A 41 25.59 9.56 -5.85
N GLN A 42 25.53 9.64 -7.18
CA GLN A 42 24.58 8.86 -7.98
C GLN A 42 25.09 7.46 -8.41
N ILE A 43 26.37 7.15 -8.19
CA ILE A 43 26.97 5.85 -8.55
C ILE A 43 26.71 4.78 -7.46
N LYS A 44 25.97 5.09 -6.39
CA LYS A 44 25.60 4.07 -5.38
C LYS A 44 24.42 3.17 -5.77
N ASN A 45 23.73 3.42 -6.89
CA ASN A 45 22.52 2.66 -7.25
C ASN A 45 22.55 1.92 -8.60
N THR A 46 23.68 1.82 -9.31
CA THR A 46 23.74 1.12 -10.60
C THR A 46 24.42 -0.25 -10.58
N ASN A 47 24.88 -0.72 -9.42
CA ASN A 47 25.35 -2.09 -9.21
C ASN A 47 24.49 -2.83 -8.17
N GLN A 48 23.18 -2.74 -8.30
CA GLN A 48 22.33 -3.75 -7.67
C GLN A 48 22.61 -5.06 -8.40
N GLU A 49 23.33 -5.95 -7.71
CA GLU A 49 23.77 -7.25 -8.18
C GLU A 49 22.63 -7.95 -8.93
N ARG A 50 22.77 -8.08 -10.25
CA ARG A 50 21.87 -8.89 -11.08
C ARG A 50 21.97 -10.33 -10.60
N GLY A 51 21.10 -10.73 -9.66
CA GLY A 51 21.03 -12.11 -9.18
C GLY A 51 20.49 -12.30 -7.78
N THR A 52 20.51 -11.29 -6.90
CA THR A 52 19.96 -11.44 -5.54
C THR A 52 18.46 -11.12 -5.54
N PRO A 53 17.56 -12.08 -5.20
CA PRO A 53 16.15 -11.79 -5.07
C PRO A 53 15.94 -10.69 -4.04
N MET A 54 15.19 -9.65 -4.41
CA MET A 54 14.79 -8.61 -3.46
C MET A 54 13.74 -9.21 -2.51
N PRO A 55 14.05 -9.37 -1.20
CA PRO A 55 13.07 -9.87 -0.27
C PRO A 55 11.91 -8.88 -0.16
N PHE A 56 10.70 -9.40 0.05
CA PHE A 56 9.56 -8.54 0.36
C PHE A 56 9.79 -7.83 1.68
N GLU A 57 9.58 -6.52 1.68
CA GLU A 57 9.44 -5.77 2.92
C GLU A 57 8.15 -6.21 3.64
N LYS A 58 8.16 -6.18 4.98
CA LYS A 58 6.98 -6.45 5.81
C LYS A 58 6.00 -5.27 5.75
N ARG A 59 5.44 -4.99 4.57
CA ARG A 59 4.67 -3.76 4.28
C ARG A 59 3.45 -4.04 3.43
N ILE A 60 2.33 -3.47 3.83
CA ILE A 60 1.08 -3.40 3.04
C ILE A 60 0.75 -1.92 2.88
N ASN A 61 0.72 -1.43 1.64
CA ASN A 61 0.41 -0.02 1.35
C ASN A 61 -1.06 0.19 0.96
N LEU A 62 -1.68 -0.82 0.36
CA LEU A 62 -3.02 -0.74 -0.20
C LEU A 62 -3.75 -2.06 0.04
N VAL A 63 -4.97 -1.96 0.55
CA VAL A 63 -5.95 -3.05 0.55
C VAL A 63 -7.08 -2.64 -0.39
N THR A 64 -7.39 -3.45 -1.40
CA THR A 64 -8.47 -3.16 -2.34
C THR A 64 -9.63 -4.13 -2.12
N LEU A 65 -10.81 -3.59 -1.86
CA LEU A 65 -12.05 -4.35 -1.70
C LEU A 65 -12.83 -4.38 -3.01
N GLY A 66 -13.18 -5.59 -3.45
CA GLY A 66 -14.05 -5.82 -4.60
C GLY A 66 -15.51 -5.54 -4.23
N VAL A 67 -16.11 -4.51 -4.82
CA VAL A 67 -17.46 -4.03 -4.50
C VAL A 67 -18.42 -4.22 -5.68
N SER A 68 -19.71 -4.38 -5.40
CA SER A 68 -20.75 -4.57 -6.44
C SER A 68 -21.27 -3.26 -7.01
N ASP A 69 -21.35 -2.22 -6.17
CA ASP A 69 -21.68 -0.85 -6.57
C ASP A 69 -20.66 0.11 -5.95
N LEU A 70 -19.78 0.66 -6.79
CA LEU A 70 -18.72 1.56 -6.34
C LEU A 70 -19.27 2.84 -5.69
N LYS A 71 -20.40 3.37 -6.19
CA LYS A 71 -20.98 4.62 -5.68
C LYS A 71 -21.57 4.39 -4.30
N GLU A 72 -22.32 3.30 -4.11
CA GLU A 72 -22.87 2.97 -2.80
C GLU A 72 -21.77 2.63 -1.79
N ALA A 73 -20.77 1.83 -2.18
CA ALA A 73 -19.65 1.53 -1.30
C ALA A 73 -18.91 2.80 -0.88
N THR A 74 -18.62 3.70 -1.82
CA THR A 74 -17.99 4.99 -1.52
C THR A 74 -18.84 5.82 -0.56
N ALA A 75 -20.14 5.93 -0.82
CA ALA A 75 -21.07 6.67 0.04
C ALA A 75 -21.15 6.08 1.46
N PHE A 76 -21.10 4.75 1.60
CA PHE A 76 -21.03 4.09 2.91
C PHE A 76 -19.82 4.55 3.72
N TYR A 77 -18.62 4.50 3.14
CA TYR A 77 -17.41 4.94 3.84
C TYR A 77 -17.40 6.45 4.11
N GLU A 78 -18.00 7.27 3.24
CA GLU A 78 -18.20 8.69 3.51
C GLU A 78 -19.18 8.93 4.68
N ARG A 79 -20.23 8.11 4.83
CA ARG A 79 -21.13 8.15 5.99
C ARG A 79 -20.44 7.74 7.29
N LEU A 80 -19.41 6.89 7.23
CA LEU A 80 -18.52 6.60 8.38
C LEU A 80 -17.59 7.78 8.74
N GLY A 81 -17.61 8.86 7.94
CA GLY A 81 -16.79 10.05 8.15
C GLY A 81 -15.46 10.03 7.42
N TRP A 82 -15.22 9.04 6.54
CA TRP A 82 -13.98 8.97 5.78
C TRP A 82 -14.05 9.83 4.52
N LYS A 83 -12.90 10.27 4.03
CA LYS A 83 -12.81 11.15 2.87
C LYS A 83 -12.12 10.45 1.72
N ARG A 84 -12.80 10.35 0.57
CA ARG A 84 -12.17 9.91 -0.66
C ARG A 84 -11.08 10.89 -1.11
N SER A 85 -9.99 10.33 -1.63
CA SER A 85 -8.87 11.07 -2.19
C SER A 85 -9.25 11.72 -3.52
N SER A 86 -8.62 12.85 -3.85
CA SER A 86 -8.73 13.48 -5.17
C SER A 86 -8.12 12.63 -6.29
N ALA A 87 -7.34 11.59 -5.95
CA ALA A 87 -6.85 10.60 -6.90
C ALA A 87 -7.91 9.56 -7.30
N SER A 88 -9.10 9.59 -6.69
CA SER A 88 -10.23 8.72 -7.06
C SER A 88 -10.83 9.13 -8.40
N SER A 89 -11.48 8.19 -9.09
CA SER A 89 -12.17 8.40 -10.36
C SER A 89 -13.56 7.75 -10.34
N GLU A 90 -14.26 7.74 -11.48
CA GLU A 90 -15.52 6.99 -11.61
C GLU A 90 -15.33 5.47 -11.60
N ALA A 91 -14.09 4.98 -11.81
CA ALA A 91 -13.78 3.55 -11.87
C ALA A 91 -13.21 3.01 -10.55
N ILE A 92 -12.64 3.86 -9.68
CA ILE A 92 -12.00 3.43 -8.44
C ILE A 92 -12.05 4.53 -7.38
N THR A 93 -12.29 4.14 -6.12
CA THR A 93 -12.21 5.04 -4.97
C THR A 93 -10.99 4.71 -4.13
N PHE A 94 -10.23 5.75 -3.74
CA PHE A 94 -9.15 5.63 -2.77
C PHE A 94 -9.47 6.43 -1.52
N ILE A 95 -9.25 5.84 -0.35
CA ILE A 95 -9.40 6.48 0.96
C ILE A 95 -8.09 6.29 1.71
N ALA A 96 -7.46 7.40 2.11
CA ALA A 96 -6.26 7.34 2.94
C ALA A 96 -6.66 7.02 4.39
N LEU A 97 -6.04 6.00 4.97
CA LEU A 97 -6.11 5.66 6.40
C LEU A 97 -4.74 5.94 7.04
N ASP A 98 -4.59 5.70 8.34
CA ASP A 98 -3.26 5.79 8.97
C ASP A 98 -2.37 4.64 8.48
N GLY A 99 -1.31 4.98 7.77
CA GLY A 99 -0.30 4.02 7.30
C GLY A 99 -0.69 3.15 6.10
N LEU A 100 -1.93 3.20 5.61
CA LEU A 100 -2.38 2.42 4.44
C LEU A 100 -3.49 3.14 3.64
N VAL A 101 -3.70 2.70 2.41
CA VAL A 101 -4.81 3.14 1.55
C VAL A 101 -5.85 2.03 1.47
N LEU A 102 -7.12 2.40 1.57
CA LEU A 102 -8.23 1.55 1.19
C LEU A 102 -8.67 1.88 -0.24
N GLY A 103 -8.62 0.89 -1.12
CA GLY A 103 -9.17 0.94 -2.47
C GLY A 103 -10.54 0.27 -2.53
N LEU A 104 -11.48 0.86 -3.27
CA LEU A 104 -12.74 0.22 -3.64
C LEU A 104 -12.77 0.12 -5.16
N PHE A 105 -12.93 -1.09 -5.69
CA PHE A 105 -12.87 -1.35 -7.13
C PHE A 105 -13.99 -2.33 -7.51
N PRO A 106 -14.73 -2.14 -8.62
CA PRO A 106 -15.76 -3.09 -9.02
C PRO A 106 -15.20 -4.51 -9.06
N ARG A 107 -15.90 -5.45 -8.41
CA ARG A 107 -15.40 -6.79 -8.12
C ARG A 107 -14.90 -7.52 -9.37
N ASP A 108 -15.65 -7.44 -10.45
CA ASP A 108 -15.31 -8.13 -11.71
C ASP A 108 -14.09 -7.49 -12.37
N GLU A 109 -13.94 -6.17 -12.27
CA GLU A 109 -12.77 -5.45 -12.77
C GLU A 109 -11.53 -5.75 -11.92
N LEU A 110 -11.67 -5.84 -10.58
CA LEU A 110 -10.59 -6.24 -9.68
C LEU A 110 -10.13 -7.67 -9.96
N ALA A 111 -11.06 -8.60 -10.20
CA ALA A 111 -10.73 -9.98 -10.57
C ALA A 111 -9.98 -10.01 -11.91
N ALA A 112 -10.46 -9.27 -12.92
CA ALA A 112 -9.83 -9.18 -14.22
C ALA A 112 -8.42 -8.56 -14.16
N ASP A 113 -8.23 -7.49 -13.37
CA ASP A 113 -6.93 -6.84 -13.13
C ASP A 113 -5.93 -7.81 -12.48
N ALA A 114 -6.40 -8.64 -11.54
CA ALA A 114 -5.60 -9.69 -10.92
C ALA A 114 -5.36 -10.92 -11.83
N GLY A 115 -5.89 -10.93 -13.06
CA GLY A 115 -5.74 -12.04 -14.00
C GLY A 115 -6.48 -13.32 -13.59
N ILE A 116 -7.48 -13.21 -12.71
CA ILE A 116 -8.33 -14.34 -12.28
C ILE A 116 -9.72 -14.20 -12.90
N GLY A 117 -10.29 -15.31 -13.35
CA GLY A 117 -11.68 -15.31 -13.85
C GLY A 117 -12.64 -14.87 -12.75
N ALA A 118 -13.71 -14.15 -13.10
CA ALA A 118 -14.71 -13.64 -12.16
C ALA A 118 -15.24 -14.77 -11.26
N PRO A 119 -14.77 -14.87 -10.01
CA PRO A 119 -15.17 -15.97 -9.15
C PRO A 119 -16.62 -15.74 -8.72
N GLU A 120 -17.38 -16.82 -8.54
CA GLU A 120 -18.68 -16.71 -7.88
C GLU A 120 -18.52 -15.94 -6.56
N ARG A 121 -19.44 -15.02 -6.27
CA ARG A 121 -19.41 -14.28 -5.01
C ARG A 121 -19.35 -15.31 -3.86
N PRO A 122 -18.38 -15.20 -2.94
CA PRO A 122 -18.32 -16.08 -1.79
C PRO A 122 -19.66 -16.07 -1.07
N LYS A 123 -20.24 -17.25 -0.88
CA LYS A 123 -21.45 -17.41 -0.06
C LYS A 123 -21.00 -17.47 1.40
N GLY A 124 -21.07 -16.33 2.09
CA GLY A 124 -20.66 -16.21 3.49
C GLY A 124 -19.28 -15.58 3.67
N PHE A 125 -18.52 -16.07 4.65
CA PHE A 125 -17.24 -15.48 5.04
C PHE A 125 -16.18 -15.61 3.93
N SER A 126 -15.54 -14.50 3.57
CA SER A 126 -14.50 -14.41 2.53
C SER A 126 -13.10 -14.84 2.98
N GLY A 127 -12.93 -15.20 4.26
CA GLY A 127 -11.62 -15.56 4.82
C GLY A 127 -10.77 -14.38 5.29
N ILE A 128 -11.31 -13.16 5.26
CA ILE A 128 -10.62 -11.93 5.66
C ILE A 128 -11.52 -11.03 6.50
N THR A 129 -10.92 -10.37 7.49
CA THR A 129 -11.53 -9.27 8.25
C THR A 129 -10.55 -8.09 8.28
N LEU A 130 -11.07 -6.88 8.34
CA LEU A 130 -10.30 -5.67 8.62
C LEU A 130 -10.56 -5.26 10.06
N ALA A 131 -9.54 -4.91 10.84
CA ALA A 131 -9.72 -4.59 12.25
C ALA A 131 -9.52 -3.08 12.51
N HIS A 132 -10.40 -2.52 13.34
CA HIS A 132 -10.25 -1.21 13.94
C HIS A 132 -10.22 -1.37 15.47
N ASN A 133 -9.03 -1.19 16.04
CA ASN A 133 -8.87 -1.28 17.48
C ASN A 133 -9.15 0.05 18.16
N VAL A 134 -9.82 -0.02 19.31
CA VAL A 134 -10.23 1.12 20.12
C VAL A 134 -9.65 1.02 21.53
N ARG A 135 -9.77 2.08 22.32
CA ARG A 135 -9.10 2.20 23.62
C ARG A 135 -9.93 1.70 24.80
N SER A 136 -11.21 1.40 24.57
CA SER A 136 -12.11 0.92 25.62
C SER A 136 -13.25 0.04 25.08
N GLU A 137 -13.86 -0.75 25.95
CA GLU A 137 -15.04 -1.58 25.61
C GLU A 137 -16.23 -0.72 25.18
N ALA A 138 -16.43 0.42 25.86
CA ALA A 138 -17.49 1.35 25.54
C ALA A 138 -17.33 1.95 24.13
N GLU A 139 -16.10 2.18 23.66
CA GLU A 139 -15.85 2.60 22.28
C GLU A 139 -16.24 1.53 21.27
N VAL A 140 -16.10 0.24 21.59
CA VAL A 140 -16.54 -0.85 20.71
C VAL A 140 -18.06 -0.76 20.51
N ASP A 141 -18.82 -0.64 21.60
CA ASP A 141 -20.28 -0.53 21.55
C ASP A 141 -20.71 0.71 20.74
N GLN A 142 -20.08 1.86 21.01
CA GLN A 142 -20.40 3.13 20.35
C GLN A 142 -20.10 3.08 18.84
N MET A 143 -18.96 2.53 18.44
CA MET A 143 -18.58 2.46 17.03
C MET A 143 -19.45 1.47 16.25
N LEU A 144 -19.83 0.33 16.82
CA LEU A 144 -20.76 -0.59 16.17
C LEU A 144 -22.14 0.04 16.02
N ALA A 145 -22.64 0.72 17.05
CA ALA A 145 -23.90 1.45 16.95
C ALA A 145 -23.84 2.53 15.85
N PHE A 146 -22.77 3.31 15.80
CA PHE A 146 -22.56 4.32 14.75
C PHE A 146 -22.51 3.69 13.35
N ALA A 147 -21.73 2.62 13.16
CA ALA A 147 -21.64 1.91 11.89
C ALA A 147 -23.01 1.42 11.40
N ALA A 148 -23.87 0.91 12.31
CA ALA A 148 -25.23 0.53 11.99
C ALA A 148 -26.06 1.72 11.45
N THR A 149 -25.92 2.92 12.03
CA THR A 149 -26.59 4.13 11.52
C THR A 149 -26.12 4.55 10.13
N CYS A 150 -24.90 4.16 9.73
CA CYS A 150 -24.34 4.40 8.40
C CYS A 150 -24.77 3.35 7.36
N GLY A 151 -25.54 2.33 7.76
CA GLY A 151 -26.03 1.26 6.90
C GLY A 151 -25.21 -0.03 6.96
N ALA A 152 -24.32 -0.19 7.94
CA ALA A 152 -23.61 -1.44 8.15
C ALA A 152 -24.55 -2.52 8.71
N THR A 153 -24.28 -3.79 8.38
CA THR A 153 -24.97 -4.93 9.01
C THR A 153 -24.15 -5.42 10.20
N ILE A 154 -24.69 -5.37 11.41
CA ILE A 154 -24.00 -5.93 12.59
C ILE A 154 -24.09 -7.47 12.53
N THR A 155 -22.94 -8.10 12.29
CA THR A 155 -22.83 -9.57 12.13
C THR A 155 -22.48 -10.27 13.45
N LYS A 156 -21.86 -9.54 14.39
CA LYS A 156 -21.60 -9.98 15.76
C LYS A 156 -21.74 -8.79 16.71
N GLN A 157 -22.62 -8.90 17.70
CA GLN A 157 -22.72 -7.92 18.77
C GLN A 157 -21.41 -7.88 19.57
N ALA A 158 -21.12 -6.74 20.18
CA ALA A 158 -19.95 -6.62 21.04
C ALA A 158 -20.09 -7.55 22.25
N GLU A 159 -19.03 -8.31 22.54
CA GLU A 159 -18.99 -9.21 23.69
C GLU A 159 -17.56 -9.47 24.12
N LYS A 160 -17.41 -9.99 25.36
CA LYS A 160 -16.16 -10.55 25.83
C LYS A 160 -15.81 -11.78 25.00
N VAL A 161 -14.56 -11.88 24.58
CA VAL A 161 -14.09 -12.92 23.66
C VAL A 161 -12.98 -13.76 24.28
N PHE A 162 -12.83 -14.99 23.79
CA PHE A 162 -11.99 -16.03 24.41
C PHE A 162 -10.51 -15.64 24.56
N TRP A 163 -10.02 -14.72 23.73
CA TRP A 163 -8.64 -14.23 23.79
C TRP A 163 -8.42 -13.11 24.82
N GLY A 164 -9.46 -12.72 25.58
CA GLY A 164 -9.34 -11.86 26.75
C GLY A 164 -9.66 -10.39 26.54
N GLY A 165 -10.18 -9.98 25.38
CA GLY A 165 -10.71 -8.62 25.17
C GLY A 165 -12.19 -8.58 24.86
N TYR A 166 -12.59 -7.55 24.13
CA TYR A 166 -13.99 -7.23 23.84
C TYR A 166 -14.11 -6.83 22.36
N SER A 167 -14.92 -7.54 21.58
CA SER A 167 -15.06 -7.24 20.15
C SER A 167 -16.43 -7.58 19.57
N GLY A 168 -16.77 -6.87 18.50
CA GLY A 168 -17.92 -7.16 17.64
C GLY A 168 -17.56 -6.92 16.17
N TYR A 169 -18.48 -7.27 15.29
CA TYR A 169 -18.26 -7.18 13.84
C TYR A 169 -19.44 -6.53 13.14
N PHE A 170 -19.11 -5.75 12.12
CA PHE A 170 -20.07 -5.30 11.12
C PHE A 170 -19.60 -5.69 9.71
N ALA A 171 -20.55 -5.78 8.80
CA ALA A 171 -20.30 -5.90 7.37
C ALA A 171 -20.67 -4.59 6.67
N ASP A 172 -19.84 -4.17 5.74
CA ASP A 172 -20.20 -3.13 4.76
C ASP A 172 -21.30 -3.63 3.79
N PRO A 173 -21.81 -2.80 2.88
CA PRO A 173 -22.87 -3.20 1.93
C PRO A 173 -22.51 -4.42 1.06
N ASP A 174 -21.22 -4.69 0.85
CA ASP A 174 -20.72 -5.79 0.05
C ASP A 174 -20.38 -7.05 0.87
N GLY A 175 -20.53 -6.99 2.19
CA GLY A 175 -20.26 -8.12 3.08
C GLY A 175 -18.82 -8.16 3.60
N HIS A 176 -18.00 -7.14 3.33
CA HIS A 176 -16.64 -7.08 3.85
C HIS A 176 -16.67 -6.83 5.36
N LEU A 177 -16.08 -7.75 6.12
CA LEU A 177 -16.17 -7.73 7.57
C LEU A 177 -15.13 -6.80 8.20
N TRP A 178 -15.63 -5.94 9.07
CA TRP A 178 -14.85 -5.11 9.97
C TRP A 178 -15.03 -5.59 11.40
N GLU A 179 -13.91 -5.86 12.08
CA GLU A 179 -13.86 -6.03 13.53
C GLU A 179 -13.66 -4.68 14.20
N VAL A 180 -14.46 -4.40 15.23
CA VAL A 180 -14.16 -3.35 16.20
C VAL A 180 -13.76 -4.03 17.50
N ALA A 181 -12.55 -3.77 17.99
CA ALA A 181 -11.97 -4.50 19.11
C ALA A 181 -11.27 -3.61 20.13
N PHE A 182 -11.52 -3.89 21.41
CA PHE A 182 -10.64 -3.49 22.49
C PHE A 182 -9.77 -4.68 22.87
N ASN A 183 -8.45 -4.57 22.66
CA ASN A 183 -7.49 -5.62 22.99
C ASN A 183 -6.51 -5.15 24.08
N PRO A 184 -6.70 -5.54 25.35
CA PRO A 184 -5.80 -5.13 26.44
C PRO A 184 -4.41 -5.77 26.36
N LEU A 185 -4.22 -6.82 25.55
CA LEU A 185 -2.94 -7.51 25.37
C LEU A 185 -2.10 -6.94 24.23
N ALA A 186 -2.66 -6.06 23.41
CA ALA A 186 -2.00 -5.39 22.30
C ALA A 186 -2.40 -3.90 22.30
N PRO A 187 -1.84 -3.10 23.24
CA PRO A 187 -2.21 -1.70 23.40
C PRO A 187 -1.85 -0.88 22.17
N LEU A 188 -2.57 0.22 21.97
CA LEU A 188 -2.31 1.19 20.91
C LEU A 188 -1.36 2.27 21.39
N ASP A 189 -0.37 2.65 20.58
CA ASP A 189 0.46 3.84 20.81
C ASP A 189 -0.33 5.15 20.64
N ASP A 190 0.33 6.31 20.79
CA ASP A 190 -0.32 7.62 20.69
C ASP A 190 -0.87 7.89 19.28
N GLU A 191 -0.24 7.30 18.26
CA GLU A 191 -0.69 7.33 16.86
C GLU A 191 -1.80 6.32 16.55
N GLY A 192 -2.16 5.44 17.48
CA GLY A 192 -3.23 4.46 17.32
C GLY A 192 -2.79 3.14 16.70
N ARG A 193 -1.48 2.85 16.66
CA ARG A 193 -0.91 1.63 16.09
C ARG A 193 -0.80 0.54 17.15
N MET A 194 -1.21 -0.67 16.78
CA MET A 194 -1.15 -1.84 17.64
C MET A 194 0.29 -2.24 17.93
N GLN A 195 0.62 -2.37 19.21
CA GLN A 195 1.91 -2.88 19.68
C GLN A 195 1.80 -4.38 19.95
N LEU A 196 2.66 -5.17 19.30
CA LEU A 196 2.76 -6.62 19.51
C LEU A 196 4.08 -6.93 20.22
N PRO A 197 4.10 -7.96 21.09
CA PRO A 197 5.36 -8.47 21.63
C PRO A 197 6.21 -9.09 20.50
N ASP A 198 7.53 -9.01 20.67
CA ASP A 198 8.51 -9.65 19.78
C ASP A 198 8.46 -11.19 19.83
#